data_AF-A0A3M9MYH8-F1
#
_entry.id   AF-A0A3M9MYH8-F1
#
_cell.length_a   1.000
_cell.length_b   1.000
_cell.length_c   1.000
_cell.angle_alpha   90.00
_cell.angle_beta   90.00
_cell.angle_gamma   90.00
#
_symmetry.space_group_name_H-M   'P 1'
#
loop_
_entity.id
_entity.type
_entity.pdbx_description
1 polymer ?
#
loop_
_entity_poly.entity_id
_entity_poly.type
_entity_poly.pdbx_seq_one_letter_code
_entity_poly.pdbx_strand_id
1 'polypeptide(L)'
;MFMVPVAVAAQDVKKHSQPLPTKDVNILDVTSNKTTAVIYDTPKELQAKIQKDARAKKWNEAMKKEELSKVPVGGVLQFDIARYNMAAVDAKLFTILVLDPSGNEKMRTKINGVVSSTIVAGVSAYKTSGKLVLEQPLKTGDFVCVLDEKENKRYEFLVKND
;
A
#
# COMPACT_ATOMS: atom_id res chain seq x y z
N MET A 1 -11.99 -0.17 -51.82
CA MET A 1 -11.50 -0.84 -50.61
C MET A 1 -11.02 0.25 -49.65
N PHE A 2 -11.88 0.71 -48.76
CA PHE A 2 -11.55 1.79 -47.82
C PHE A 2 -11.12 1.16 -46.49
N MET A 3 -9.84 1.33 -46.13
CA MET A 3 -9.35 1.02 -44.79
C MET A 3 -9.82 2.13 -43.85
N VAL A 4 -10.69 1.78 -42.92
CA VAL A 4 -11.07 2.67 -41.82
C VAL A 4 -10.02 2.50 -40.71
N PRO A 5 -9.35 3.57 -40.26
CA PRO A 5 -8.48 3.48 -39.10
C PRO A 5 -9.34 3.23 -37.86
N VAL A 6 -9.10 2.11 -37.20
CA VAL A 6 -9.64 1.82 -35.87
C VAL A 6 -8.98 2.80 -34.91
N ALA A 7 -9.67 3.90 -34.61
CA ALA A 7 -9.33 4.76 -33.49
C ALA A 7 -9.52 3.92 -32.22
N VAL A 8 -8.42 3.42 -31.67
CA VAL A 8 -8.39 2.85 -30.33
C VAL A 8 -8.74 4.00 -29.39
N ALA A 9 -9.94 3.95 -28.80
CA ALA A 9 -10.34 4.86 -27.75
C ALA A 9 -9.37 4.70 -26.58
N ALA A 10 -8.33 5.54 -26.55
CA ALA A 10 -7.53 5.74 -25.35
C ALA A 10 -8.50 6.24 -24.29
N GLN A 11 -8.84 5.37 -23.34
CA GLN A 11 -9.57 5.78 -22.15
C GLN A 11 -8.79 6.94 -21.54
N ASP A 12 -9.40 8.12 -21.52
CA ASP A 12 -8.87 9.32 -20.87
C ASP A 12 -8.37 8.92 -19.48
N VAL A 13 -7.04 8.94 -19.31
CA VAL A 13 -6.41 8.86 -18.00
C VAL A 13 -6.90 10.09 -17.26
N LYS A 14 -7.91 9.91 -16.39
CA LYS A 14 -8.46 10.97 -15.54
C LYS A 14 -7.27 11.72 -14.95
N LYS A 15 -7.10 12.97 -15.36
CA LYS A 15 -6.03 13.85 -14.89
C LYS A 15 -6.17 13.95 -13.38
N HIS A 16 -5.33 13.22 -12.64
CA HIS A 16 -5.45 13.10 -11.20
C HIS A 16 -5.36 14.50 -10.57
N SER A 17 -6.21 14.76 -9.57
CA SER A 17 -6.02 15.88 -8.66
C SER A 17 -4.60 15.81 -8.09
N GLN A 18 -3.96 16.95 -7.79
CA GLN A 18 -2.60 16.94 -7.23
C GLN A 18 -2.53 15.96 -6.04
N PRO A 19 -1.59 15.00 -6.02
CA PRO A 19 -1.48 14.03 -4.95
C PRO A 19 -1.30 14.73 -3.59
N LEU A 20 -2.04 14.29 -2.58
CA LEU A 20 -1.98 14.83 -1.24
C LEU A 20 -0.95 14.07 -0.40
N PRO A 21 -0.14 14.74 0.43
CA PRO A 21 0.74 14.06 1.39
C PRO A 21 -0.06 13.15 2.32
N THR A 22 0.45 11.94 2.58
CA THR A 22 -0.09 11.08 3.64
C THR A 22 0.75 11.22 4.92
N LYS A 23 0.40 10.48 5.97
CA LYS A 23 1.27 10.36 7.17
C LYS A 23 2.58 9.64 6.86
N ASP A 24 2.60 8.83 5.82
CA ASP A 24 3.79 8.19 5.30
C ASP A 24 4.47 9.13 4.29
N VAL A 25 5.78 9.33 4.45
CA VAL A 25 6.55 10.25 3.60
C VAL A 25 6.83 9.69 2.21
N ASN A 26 6.76 8.37 2.05
CA ASN A 26 7.04 7.64 0.83
C ASN A 26 5.78 7.46 -0.05
N ILE A 27 4.61 7.87 0.43
CA ILE A 27 3.32 7.66 -0.23
C ILE A 27 2.49 8.96 -0.28
N LEU A 28 1.97 9.29 -1.45
CA LEU A 28 1.00 10.36 -1.67
C LEU A 28 -0.37 9.77 -2.02
N ASP A 29 -1.44 10.27 -1.44
CA ASP A 29 -2.82 9.87 -1.77
C ASP A 29 -3.33 10.67 -2.96
N VAL A 30 -3.63 9.96 -4.03
CA VAL A 30 -4.09 10.54 -5.30
C VAL A 30 -5.62 10.69 -5.31
N THR A 31 -6.32 9.91 -4.48
CA THR A 31 -7.79 9.81 -4.44
C THR A 31 -8.46 10.60 -3.32
N SER A 32 -7.67 11.29 -2.48
CA SER A 32 -8.16 12.10 -1.35
C SER A 32 -9.12 11.33 -0.43
N ASN A 33 -8.69 10.13 -0.04
CA ASN A 33 -9.47 9.21 0.75
C ASN A 33 -9.10 9.32 2.24
N LYS A 34 -10.12 9.24 3.11
CA LYS A 34 -9.95 9.35 4.57
C LYS A 34 -10.05 8.01 5.29
N THR A 35 -10.34 6.95 4.55
CA THR A 35 -10.75 5.65 5.08
C THR A 35 -9.79 4.53 4.73
N THR A 36 -8.78 4.78 3.91
CA THR A 36 -7.75 3.82 3.53
C THR A 36 -6.38 4.48 3.70
N ALA A 37 -5.54 3.91 4.54
CA ALA A 37 -4.16 4.32 4.69
C ALA A 37 -3.25 3.25 4.11
N VAL A 38 -2.22 3.70 3.38
CA VAL A 38 -1.13 2.86 2.89
C VAL A 38 0.16 3.42 3.44
N ILE A 39 0.98 2.54 4.02
CA ILE A 39 2.29 2.83 4.56
C ILE A 39 3.28 1.96 3.80
N TYR A 40 4.39 2.52 3.35
CA TYR A 40 5.45 1.78 2.71
C TYR A 40 6.73 1.89 3.52
N ASP A 41 7.05 0.81 4.23
CA ASP A 41 8.31 0.66 4.91
C ASP A 41 9.37 0.14 3.93
N THR A 42 10.28 1.02 3.52
CA THR A 42 11.39 0.65 2.64
C THR A 42 12.35 -0.31 3.34
N PRO A 43 13.13 -1.11 2.58
CA PRO A 43 14.18 -1.95 3.16
C PRO A 43 15.15 -1.17 4.06
N LYS A 44 15.49 0.06 3.65
CA LYS A 44 16.39 0.96 4.40
C LYS A 44 15.79 1.37 5.75
N GLU A 45 14.51 1.74 5.78
CA GLU A 45 13.82 2.10 7.02
C GLU A 45 13.65 0.90 7.95
N LEU A 46 13.34 -0.28 7.40
CA LEU A 46 13.24 -1.51 8.18
C LEU A 46 14.58 -1.87 8.83
N GLN A 47 15.69 -1.78 8.08
CA GLN A 47 17.04 -1.97 8.62
C GLN A 47 17.35 -0.93 9.70
N ALA A 48 17.02 0.34 9.48
CA ALA A 48 17.24 1.39 10.47
C ALA A 48 16.44 1.16 11.76
N LYS A 49 15.19 0.68 11.66
CA LYS A 49 14.36 0.29 12.81
C LYS A 49 15.02 -0.84 13.61
N ILE A 50 15.50 -1.89 12.94
CA ILE A 50 16.21 -3.00 13.59
C ILE A 50 17.50 -2.51 14.28
N GLN A 51 18.26 -1.63 13.64
CA GLN A 51 19.45 -1.06 14.26
C GLN A 51 19.13 -0.22 15.51
N LYS A 52 18.03 0.54 15.49
CA LYS A 52 17.55 1.30 16.65
C LYS A 52 17.13 0.38 17.78
N ASP A 53 16.37 -0.67 17.47
CA ASP A 53 15.93 -1.68 18.43
C ASP A 53 17.11 -2.43 19.05
N ALA A 54 18.10 -2.81 18.24
CA ALA A 54 19.31 -3.46 18.70
C ALA A 54 20.06 -2.60 19.73
N ARG A 55 20.12 -1.27 19.53
CA ARG A 55 20.71 -0.33 20.49
C ARG A 55 19.86 -0.22 21.76
N ALA A 56 18.55 -0.06 21.62
CA ALA A 56 17.64 0.12 22.76
C ALA A 56 17.58 -1.12 23.67
N LYS A 57 17.55 -2.31 23.06
CA LYS A 57 17.45 -3.60 23.74
C LYS A 57 18.82 -4.24 24.04
N LYS A 58 19.92 -3.54 23.71
CA LYS A 58 21.31 -4.02 23.89
C LYS A 58 21.55 -5.42 23.31
N TRP A 59 21.09 -5.65 22.08
CA TRP A 59 21.29 -6.93 21.40
C TRP A 59 22.76 -7.18 21.11
N ASN A 60 23.14 -8.45 21.17
CA ASN A 60 24.46 -8.90 20.72
C ASN A 60 24.53 -8.93 19.17
N GLU A 61 25.74 -9.06 18.63
CA GLU A 61 25.96 -9.02 17.19
C GLU A 61 25.28 -10.17 16.44
N ALA A 62 25.21 -11.35 17.04
CA ALA A 62 24.55 -12.52 16.46
C ALA A 62 23.04 -12.27 16.25
N MET A 63 22.35 -11.80 17.30
CA MET A 63 20.92 -11.47 17.24
C MET A 63 20.65 -10.32 16.27
N LYS A 64 21.51 -9.30 16.26
CA LYS A 64 21.39 -8.19 15.29
C LYS A 64 21.49 -8.69 13.85
N LYS A 65 22.43 -9.59 13.55
CA LYS A 65 22.63 -10.15 12.21
C LYS A 65 21.44 -11.03 11.80
N GLU A 66 20.93 -11.84 12.73
CA GLU A 66 19.75 -12.66 12.51
C GLU A 66 18.53 -11.78 12.16
N GLU A 67 18.24 -10.74 12.95
CA GLU A 67 17.10 -9.86 12.69
C GLU A 67 17.26 -9.08 11.39
N LEU A 68 18.46 -8.59 11.07
CA LEU A 68 18.73 -7.92 9.80
C LEU A 68 18.51 -8.84 8.59
N SER A 69 18.77 -10.15 8.72
CA SER A 69 18.50 -11.12 7.65
C SER A 69 17.01 -11.36 7.38
N LYS A 70 16.13 -11.00 8.33
CA LYS A 70 14.68 -11.10 8.19
C LYS A 70 14.06 -9.91 7.45
N VAL A 71 14.85 -8.88 7.12
CA VAL A 71 14.35 -7.71 6.37
C VAL A 71 14.02 -8.10 4.93
N PRO A 72 12.78 -7.89 4.47
CA PRO A 72 12.43 -8.14 3.08
C PRO A 72 13.18 -7.23 2.11
N VAL A 73 13.64 -7.82 1.00
CA VAL A 73 14.40 -7.11 -0.04
C VAL A 73 13.58 -6.00 -0.69
N GLY A 74 12.26 -6.19 -0.88
CA GLY A 74 11.38 -5.17 -1.44
C GLY A 74 10.70 -4.26 -0.43
N GLY A 75 10.90 -4.48 0.88
CA GLY A 75 10.18 -3.76 1.93
C GLY A 75 8.79 -4.34 2.18
N VAL A 76 7.97 -3.57 2.90
CA VAL A 76 6.65 -3.99 3.34
C VAL A 76 5.63 -2.88 3.09
N LEU A 77 4.52 -3.23 2.44
CA LEU A 77 3.33 -2.38 2.41
C LEU A 77 2.43 -2.76 3.58
N GLN A 78 1.98 -1.76 4.33
CA GLN A 78 0.94 -1.92 5.34
C GLN A 78 -0.31 -1.18 4.89
N PHE A 79 -1.45 -1.80 5.12
CA PHE A 79 -2.76 -1.28 4.74
C PHE A 79 -3.63 -1.20 5.97
N ASP A 80 -4.31 -0.07 6.14
CA ASP A 80 -5.31 0.14 7.18
C ASP A 80 -6.58 0.66 6.50
N ILE A 81 -7.64 -0.16 6.48
CA ILE A 81 -8.90 0.17 5.82
C ILE A 81 -10.00 0.23 6.86
N ALA A 82 -10.61 1.40 7.01
CA ALA A 82 -11.63 1.68 8.01
C ALA A 82 -13.03 1.83 7.38
N ARG A 83 -14.04 1.18 7.95
CA ARG A 83 -15.46 1.37 7.58
C ARG A 83 -16.35 1.33 8.81
N TYR A 84 -17.48 2.02 8.74
CA TYR A 84 -18.46 2.04 9.83
C TYR A 84 -19.22 0.73 10.01
N ASN A 85 -19.16 -0.17 9.02
CA ASN A 85 -19.80 -1.48 9.06
C ASN A 85 -18.74 -2.59 9.06
N MET A 86 -18.83 -3.52 10.00
CA MET A 86 -17.93 -4.66 10.14
C MET A 86 -17.90 -5.54 8.88
N ALA A 87 -19.04 -5.79 8.24
CA ALA A 87 -19.09 -6.59 7.01
C ALA A 87 -18.41 -5.90 5.82
N ALA A 88 -18.27 -4.58 5.87
CA ALA A 88 -17.60 -3.81 4.81
C ALA A 88 -16.08 -3.73 5.00
N VAL A 89 -15.53 -4.20 6.13
CA VAL A 89 -14.09 -4.33 6.32
C VAL A 89 -13.59 -5.77 6.14
N ASP A 90 -14.38 -6.72 5.64
CA ASP A 90 -13.84 -8.07 5.37
C ASP A 90 -12.63 -7.97 4.42
N ALA A 91 -11.48 -8.51 4.85
CA ALA A 91 -10.23 -8.49 4.11
C ALA A 91 -10.37 -9.05 2.68
N LYS A 92 -11.29 -10.00 2.48
CA LYS A 92 -11.55 -10.64 1.18
C LYS A 92 -12.11 -9.69 0.11
N LEU A 93 -12.69 -8.57 0.54
CA LEU A 93 -13.26 -7.54 -0.32
C LEU A 93 -12.20 -6.60 -0.89
N PHE A 94 -10.95 -6.71 -0.44
CA PHE A 94 -9.89 -5.81 -0.83
C PHE A 94 -8.80 -6.52 -1.61
N THR A 95 -8.46 -5.93 -2.75
CA THR A 95 -7.35 -6.38 -3.58
C THR A 95 -6.33 -5.25 -3.70
N ILE A 96 -5.07 -5.57 -3.43
CA ILE A 96 -3.93 -4.70 -3.69
C ILE A 96 -3.49 -4.91 -5.13
N LEU A 97 -3.27 -3.81 -5.83
CA LEU A 97 -2.75 -3.78 -7.19
C LEU A 97 -1.56 -2.81 -7.18
N VAL A 98 -0.42 -3.22 -7.71
CA VAL A 98 0.73 -2.33 -7.92
C VAL A 98 0.93 -2.13 -9.40
N LEU A 99 0.96 -0.87 -9.81
CA LEU A 99 1.19 -0.46 -11.20
C LEU A 99 2.54 0.21 -11.33
N ASP A 100 3.19 0.01 -12.47
CA ASP A 100 4.35 0.79 -12.87
C ASP A 100 3.94 2.24 -13.23
N PRO A 101 4.90 3.15 -13.47
CA PRO A 101 4.58 4.54 -13.83
C PRO A 101 3.84 4.70 -15.16
N SER A 102 3.84 3.66 -16.00
CA SER A 102 3.10 3.62 -17.28
C SER A 102 1.69 3.05 -17.12
N GLY A 103 1.32 2.63 -15.91
CA GLY A 103 0.02 2.02 -15.59
C GLY A 103 -0.06 0.52 -15.82
N ASN A 104 1.05 -0.16 -16.11
CA ASN A 104 1.05 -1.62 -16.28
C ASN A 104 1.06 -2.33 -14.92
N GLU A 105 0.30 -3.41 -14.82
CA GLU A 105 0.22 -4.21 -13.60
C GLU A 105 1.53 -4.97 -13.34
N LYS A 106 2.15 -4.68 -12.19
CA LYS A 106 3.31 -5.41 -11.67
C LYS A 106 2.91 -6.53 -10.72
N MET A 107 1.82 -6.34 -9.98
CA MET A 107 1.37 -7.28 -8.96
C MET A 107 -0.10 -7.06 -8.64
N ARG A 108 -0.82 -8.15 -8.38
CA ARG A 108 -2.18 -8.15 -7.85
C ARG A 108 -2.32 -9.22 -6.78
N THR A 109 -2.87 -8.86 -5.63
CA THR A 109 -2.98 -9.78 -4.49
C THR A 109 -4.15 -9.39 -3.59
N LYS A 110 -4.92 -10.38 -3.13
CA LYS A 110 -5.95 -10.15 -2.11
C LYS A 110 -5.30 -9.83 -0.77
N ILE A 111 -5.88 -8.89 -0.03
CA ILE A 111 -5.38 -8.58 1.31
C ILE A 111 -5.59 -9.80 2.21
N ASN A 112 -4.49 -10.31 2.78
CA ASN A 112 -4.57 -11.15 3.97
C ASN A 112 -4.44 -10.24 5.19
N GLY A 113 -5.56 -9.97 5.84
CA GLY A 113 -5.65 -8.95 6.89
C GLY A 113 -6.46 -9.41 8.10
N VAL A 114 -6.22 -8.75 9.22
CA VAL A 114 -6.95 -8.98 10.47
C VAL A 114 -8.02 -7.89 10.60
N VAL A 115 -9.26 -8.32 10.75
CA VAL A 115 -10.40 -7.46 11.02
C VAL A 115 -10.47 -7.18 12.52
N SER A 116 -10.63 -5.92 12.91
CA SER A 116 -10.88 -5.55 14.30
C SER A 116 -12.25 -6.08 14.76
N SER A 117 -12.30 -6.78 15.89
CA SER A 117 -13.55 -7.28 16.48
C SER A 117 -14.45 -6.17 17.04
N THR A 118 -13.92 -4.97 17.22
CA THR A 118 -14.63 -3.80 17.75
C THR A 118 -14.25 -2.54 17.00
N ILE A 119 -15.01 -1.46 17.21
CA ILE A 119 -14.67 -0.14 16.69
C ILE A 119 -13.36 0.34 17.31
N VAL A 120 -12.42 0.74 16.44
CA VAL A 120 -11.11 1.25 16.87
C VAL A 120 -11.24 2.71 17.31
N ALA A 121 -10.93 2.98 18.57
CA ALA A 121 -10.90 4.33 19.12
C ALA A 121 -9.91 5.22 18.33
N GLY A 122 -10.33 6.45 18.02
CA GLY A 122 -9.56 7.41 17.22
C GLY A 122 -9.86 7.39 15.72
N VAL A 123 -10.41 6.29 15.18
CA VAL A 123 -10.93 6.22 13.80
C VAL A 123 -12.47 6.12 13.79
N SER A 124 -13.08 5.73 14.91
CA SER A 124 -14.54 5.58 15.07
C SER A 124 -15.17 4.66 14.03
N ALA A 125 -14.42 3.64 13.62
CA ALA A 125 -14.81 2.66 12.61
C ALA A 125 -14.24 1.27 12.94
N TYR A 126 -14.80 0.21 12.33
CA TYR A 126 -14.11 -1.06 12.22
C TYR A 126 -12.94 -0.90 11.26
N LYS A 127 -11.87 -1.66 11.47
CA LYS A 127 -10.64 -1.57 10.68
C LYS A 127 -10.17 -2.95 10.28
N THR A 128 -9.69 -3.06 9.04
CA THR A 128 -8.89 -4.18 8.59
C THR A 128 -7.48 -3.75 8.33
N SER A 129 -6.54 -4.48 8.93
CA SER A 129 -5.11 -4.23 8.81
C SER A 129 -4.45 -5.38 8.08
N GLY A 130 -3.71 -5.08 7.03
CA GLY A 130 -2.98 -6.07 6.23
C GLY A 130 -1.52 -5.69 6.06
N LYS A 131 -0.68 -6.70 5.82
CA LYS A 131 0.72 -6.49 5.41
C LYS A 131 1.02 -7.29 4.16
N LEU A 132 1.76 -6.69 3.25
CA LEU A 132 2.25 -7.33 2.04
C LEU A 132 3.77 -7.17 1.98
N VAL A 133 4.45 -8.30 1.97
CA VAL A 133 5.89 -8.35 1.77
C VAL A 133 6.17 -8.25 0.27
N LEU A 134 7.03 -7.31 -0.13
CA LEU A 134 7.37 -7.12 -1.53
C LEU A 134 8.64 -7.87 -1.89
N GLU A 135 8.64 -8.53 -3.04
CA GLU A 135 9.82 -9.20 -3.60
C GLU A 135 10.86 -8.20 -4.11
N GLN A 136 10.40 -7.05 -4.61
CA GLN A 136 11.24 -5.98 -5.14
C GLN A 136 10.79 -4.62 -4.61
N PRO A 137 11.73 -3.68 -4.39
CA PRO A 137 11.38 -2.35 -3.93
C PRO A 137 10.47 -1.63 -4.93
N LEU A 138 9.51 -0.86 -4.41
CA LEU A 138 8.75 0.08 -5.22
C LEU A 138 9.65 1.23 -5.69
N LYS A 139 9.44 1.64 -6.94
CA LYS A 139 10.13 2.77 -7.55
C LYS A 139 9.29 4.03 -7.44
N THR A 140 9.94 5.18 -7.40
CA THR A 140 9.24 6.46 -7.50
C THR A 140 8.45 6.53 -8.80
N GLY A 141 7.18 6.94 -8.69
CA GLY A 141 6.24 6.91 -9.79
C GLY A 141 5.39 5.64 -9.87
N ASP A 142 5.74 4.56 -9.16
CA ASP A 142 4.85 3.40 -9.04
C ASP A 142 3.56 3.80 -8.32
N PHE A 143 2.44 3.15 -8.66
CA PHE A 143 1.17 3.33 -7.96
C PHE A 143 0.82 2.08 -7.16
N VAL A 144 0.46 2.27 -5.89
CA VAL A 144 -0.20 1.27 -5.08
C VAL A 144 -1.70 1.58 -5.09
N CYS A 145 -2.50 0.62 -5.52
CA CYS A 145 -3.94 0.75 -5.60
C CYS A 145 -4.61 -0.25 -4.65
N VAL A 146 -5.66 0.21 -3.98
CA VAL A 146 -6.56 -0.64 -3.19
C VAL A 146 -7.91 -0.68 -3.90
N LEU A 147 -8.26 -1.85 -4.43
CA LEU A 147 -9.55 -2.13 -5.03
C LEU A 147 -10.50 -2.59 -3.92
N ASP A 148 -11.59 -1.87 -3.74
CA ASP A 148 -12.67 -2.18 -2.82
C ASP A 148 -13.86 -2.75 -3.61
N GLU A 149 -14.05 -4.06 -3.51
CA GLU A 149 -15.14 -4.79 -4.17
C GLU A 149 -16.51 -4.38 -3.63
N LYS A 150 -16.59 -3.93 -2.36
CA LYS A 150 -17.86 -3.59 -1.70
C LYS A 150 -18.37 -2.21 -2.12
N GLU A 151 -17.48 -1.23 -2.21
CA GLU A 151 -17.82 0.12 -2.65
C GLU A 151 -17.68 0.32 -4.18
N ASN A 152 -17.12 -0.67 -4.90
CA ASN A 152 -16.73 -0.56 -6.30
C ASN A 152 -15.83 0.66 -6.55
N LYS A 153 -14.83 0.83 -5.67
CA LYS A 153 -13.89 1.97 -5.70
C LYS A 153 -12.46 1.49 -5.82
N ARG A 154 -11.64 2.34 -6.45
CA ARG A 154 -10.18 2.22 -6.50
C ARG A 154 -9.59 3.42 -5.77
N TYR A 155 -8.83 3.15 -4.71
CA TYR A 155 -8.00 4.14 -4.03
C TYR A 155 -6.58 4.03 -4.58
N GLU A 156 -5.95 5.16 -4.87
CA GLU A 156 -4.64 5.19 -5.51
C GLU A 156 -3.66 6.01 -4.71
N PHE A 157 -2.45 5.46 -4.61
CA PHE A 157 -1.37 5.97 -3.79
C PHE A 157 -0.10 5.99 -4.64
N LEU A 158 0.45 7.17 -4.86
CA LEU A 158 1.67 7.37 -5.63
C LEU A 158 2.89 7.20 -4.73
N VAL A 159 3.84 6.37 -5.15
CA VAL A 159 5.12 6.17 -4.46
C VAL A 159 6.04 7.34 -4.77
N LYS A 160 6.51 8.01 -3.72
CA LYS A 160 7.53 9.07 -3.75
C LYS A 160 8.72 8.64 -2.89
N ASN A 161 9.54 7.75 -3.45
CA ASN A 161 10.74 7.24 -2.80
C ASN A 161 11.92 8.17 -3.16
N ASP A 162 12.17 9.19 -2.34
CA ASP A 162 13.32 10.11 -2.53
C ASP A 162 14.65 9.46 -2.05
#